data_AF-A0A4Q8QD34-F1
#
_entry.id   AF-A0A4Q8QD34-F1
#
_cell.length_a   1.000
_cell.length_b   1.000
_cell.length_c   1.000
_cell.angle_alpha   90.00
_cell.angle_beta   90.00
_cell.angle_gamma   90.00
#
_symmetry.space_group_name_H-M   'P 1'
#
loop_
_entity.id
_entity.type
_entity.pdbx_description
1 polymer ?
#
loop_
_entity_poly.entity_id
_entity_poly.type
_entity_poly.pdbx_seq_one_letter_code
_entity_poly.pdbx_strand_id
1 'polypeptide(L)'
;MIKKILILLAFPLISFGNLQPQDSLKVPYDQDSDLIERSFDKNLSEKYTGSEFDYDVKTGESQNLLARFLNWIFSGLNDLFGIHIPPNISVILEYLIYGLMGLLVIYLITRFLINEKFSSIFTKKANSILDIDLSEQHIESLDLDELMRSALKSRDFRLAVRYQYLKILKQLSQKHIIDWHFEKTNSDYEREIKDTRLKSGFREVSYLYENIWYGEQPINEGQYEMTQQRFTNLNVLIPQ
;
A
#
# COMPACT_ATOMS: atom_id res chain seq x y z
N MET A 1 -2.09 -29.60 5.98
CA MET A 1 -1.76 -28.22 5.53
C MET A 1 -0.92 -28.17 4.24
N ILE A 2 -0.87 -29.22 3.41
CA ILE A 2 -0.06 -29.26 2.17
C ILE A 2 -0.90 -29.14 0.88
N LYS A 3 -2.23 -29.23 0.99
CA LYS A 3 -3.14 -29.17 -0.19
C LYS A 3 -3.54 -27.75 -0.63
N LYS A 4 -3.25 -26.70 0.16
CA LYS A 4 -3.56 -25.30 -0.21
C LYS A 4 -2.42 -24.59 -0.95
N ILE A 5 -1.21 -25.18 -0.98
CA ILE A 5 -0.04 -24.61 -1.68
C ILE A 5 -0.02 -24.98 -3.18
N LEU A 6 -0.74 -26.03 -3.59
CA LEU A 6 -0.77 -26.47 -5.00
C LEU A 6 -1.75 -25.67 -5.89
N ILE A 7 -2.65 -24.88 -5.29
CA ILE A 7 -3.67 -24.11 -6.04
C ILE A 7 -3.13 -22.75 -6.52
N LEU A 8 -1.91 -22.37 -6.11
CA LEU A 8 -1.23 -21.15 -6.60
C LEU A 8 -0.49 -21.36 -7.94
N LEU A 9 -0.55 -22.57 -8.52
CA LEU A 9 0.19 -22.96 -9.74
C LEU A 9 -0.74 -23.34 -10.91
N ALA A 10 -1.95 -22.79 -10.92
CA ALA A 10 -2.90 -22.95 -12.01
C ALA A 10 -3.51 -21.58 -12.36
N PHE A 11 -2.67 -20.65 -12.80
CA PHE A 11 -3.13 -19.46 -13.50
C PHE A 11 -3.54 -19.89 -14.91
N PRO A 12 -4.83 -19.81 -15.31
CA PRO A 12 -5.19 -20.15 -16.67
C PRO A 12 -4.52 -19.13 -17.60
N LEU A 13 -3.82 -19.64 -18.62
CA LEU A 13 -3.45 -18.88 -19.80
C LEU A 13 -4.74 -18.37 -20.46
N ILE A 14 -5.23 -17.23 -20.01
CA ILE A 14 -6.15 -16.43 -20.80
C ILE A 14 -5.26 -15.82 -21.88
N SER A 15 -5.23 -16.51 -23.02
CA SER A 15 -4.64 -16.00 -24.24
C SER A 15 -5.41 -14.73 -24.58
N PHE A 16 -4.83 -13.57 -24.25
CA PHE A 16 -5.26 -12.31 -24.82
C PHE A 16 -5.05 -12.45 -26.32
N GLY A 17 -6.12 -12.76 -27.04
CA GLY A 17 -6.14 -12.66 -28.49
C GLY A 17 -5.67 -11.26 -28.85
N ASN A 18 -4.63 -11.18 -29.66
CA ASN A 18 -4.11 -9.92 -30.18
C ASN A 18 -5.22 -9.19 -30.96
N LEU A 19 -5.94 -8.30 -30.28
CA LEU A 19 -6.72 -7.25 -30.94
C LEU A 19 -5.72 -6.23 -31.44
N GLN A 20 -5.08 -6.56 -32.55
CA GLN A 20 -4.21 -5.64 -33.26
C GLN A 20 -5.12 -4.57 -33.87
N PRO A 21 -4.98 -3.28 -33.48
CA PRO A 21 -5.77 -2.22 -34.07
C PRO A 21 -5.54 -2.23 -35.58
N GLN A 22 -6.61 -2.43 -36.34
CA GLN A 22 -6.56 -2.38 -37.80
C GLN A 22 -6.35 -0.92 -38.18
N ASP A 23 -5.11 -0.58 -38.53
CA ASP A 23 -4.71 0.77 -38.94
C ASP A 23 -5.53 1.19 -40.16
N SER A 24 -6.45 2.14 -39.97
CA SER A 24 -7.41 2.58 -40.99
C SER A 24 -6.81 3.63 -41.94
N LEU A 25 -5.60 4.10 -41.65
CA LEU A 25 -4.91 5.09 -42.45
C LEU A 25 -4.23 4.39 -43.64
N LYS A 26 -4.87 4.43 -44.80
CA LYS A 26 -4.23 4.04 -46.05
C LYS A 26 -3.20 5.11 -46.42
N VAL A 27 -1.93 4.84 -46.12
CA VAL A 27 -0.81 5.66 -46.59
C VAL A 27 -0.71 5.48 -48.11
N PRO A 28 -0.74 6.56 -48.92
CA PRO A 28 -0.57 6.44 -50.36
C PRO A 28 0.84 5.93 -50.66
N TYR A 29 0.93 4.85 -51.42
CA TYR A 29 2.20 4.36 -51.93
C TYR A 29 2.67 5.26 -53.05
N ASP A 30 3.89 5.77 -52.91
CA ASP A 30 4.56 6.51 -53.97
C ASP A 30 4.91 5.54 -55.11
N GLN A 31 4.24 5.70 -56.25
CA GLN A 31 4.47 4.91 -57.46
C GLN A 31 5.27 5.68 -58.53
N ASP A 32 5.47 6.98 -58.33
CA ASP A 32 6.01 7.90 -59.34
C ASP A 32 7.45 8.34 -59.04
N SER A 33 8.01 7.98 -57.88
CA SER A 33 9.40 8.29 -57.57
C SER A 33 10.38 7.27 -58.17
N ASP A 34 11.33 7.78 -58.94
CA ASP A 34 12.47 7.01 -59.39
C ASP A 34 13.34 6.62 -58.18
N LEU A 35 13.45 5.30 -57.94
CA LEU A 35 14.30 4.75 -56.90
C LEU A 35 15.78 4.90 -57.31
N ILE A 36 16.42 5.96 -56.83
CA ILE A 36 17.86 6.13 -56.98
C ILE A 36 18.55 5.20 -55.99
N GLU A 37 19.13 4.11 -56.49
CA GLU A 37 19.95 3.21 -55.70
C GLU A 37 21.19 3.96 -55.19
N ARG A 38 21.28 4.17 -53.88
CA ARG A 38 22.44 4.80 -53.26
C ARG A 38 23.51 3.75 -53.04
N SER A 39 24.63 3.86 -53.76
CA SER A 39 25.82 3.05 -53.50
C SER A 39 26.65 3.66 -52.36
N PHE A 40 27.17 2.82 -51.49
CA PHE A 40 28.16 3.25 -50.49
C PHE A 40 29.49 3.57 -51.17
N ASP A 41 30.20 4.57 -50.63
CA ASP A 41 31.55 4.88 -51.06
C ASP A 41 32.50 3.71 -50.71
N LYS A 42 33.45 3.41 -51.60
CA LYS A 42 34.30 2.21 -51.49
C LYS A 42 35.25 2.25 -50.29
N ASN A 43 35.51 3.44 -49.74
CA ASN A 43 36.39 3.67 -48.58
C ASN A 43 35.63 3.79 -47.25
N LEU A 44 34.45 3.15 -47.13
CA LEU A 44 33.70 3.15 -45.88
C LEU A 44 34.56 2.59 -44.72
N SER A 45 35.26 1.47 -44.94
CA SER A 45 36.05 0.80 -43.90
C SER A 45 37.21 1.63 -43.36
N GLU A 46 37.86 2.46 -44.18
CA GLU A 46 38.98 3.31 -43.74
C GLU A 46 38.51 4.50 -42.87
N LYS A 47 37.28 4.97 -43.11
CA LYS A 47 36.69 6.12 -42.41
C LYS A 47 36.36 5.81 -40.95
N TYR A 48 36.12 4.56 -40.61
CA TYR A 48 35.66 4.12 -39.28
C TYR A 48 36.71 3.31 -38.51
N THR A 49 38.00 3.61 -38.73
CA THR A 49 39.14 2.92 -38.09
C THR A 49 39.72 3.65 -36.87
N GLY A 50 39.13 4.79 -36.48
CA GLY A 50 39.56 5.56 -35.32
C GLY A 50 39.27 4.85 -33.99
N SER A 51 39.97 5.24 -32.92
CA SER A 51 39.76 4.70 -31.55
C SER A 51 38.35 4.91 -31.01
N GLU A 52 37.59 5.85 -31.59
CA GLU A 52 36.17 6.09 -31.29
C GLU A 52 35.22 4.99 -31.81
N PHE A 53 35.71 4.11 -32.68
CA PHE A 53 34.97 2.97 -33.24
C PHE A 53 35.48 1.61 -32.71
N ASP A 54 36.34 1.63 -31.68
CA ASP A 54 36.78 0.43 -30.96
C ASP A 54 35.75 0.05 -29.89
N TYR A 55 34.81 -0.82 -30.27
CA TYR A 55 33.75 -1.32 -29.40
C TYR A 55 34.18 -2.51 -28.52
N ASP A 56 35.43 -3.00 -28.69
CA ASP A 56 36.01 -4.06 -27.86
C ASP A 56 36.70 -3.53 -26.61
N VAL A 57 36.81 -2.20 -26.46
CA VAL A 57 37.21 -1.59 -25.19
C VAL A 57 36.11 -1.86 -24.17
N LYS A 58 36.37 -2.80 -23.25
CA LYS A 58 35.61 -2.95 -22.00
C LYS A 58 35.87 -1.73 -21.11
N THR A 59 35.35 -0.57 -21.50
CA THR A 59 35.39 0.66 -20.70
C THR A 59 34.48 0.47 -19.51
N GLY A 60 35.09 -0.04 -18.43
CA GLY A 60 34.50 -0.17 -17.11
C GLY A 60 33.72 -1.47 -16.93
N GLU A 61 34.36 -2.49 -16.36
CA GLU A 61 33.60 -3.38 -15.50
C GLU A 61 32.88 -2.50 -14.48
N SER A 62 31.54 -2.49 -14.52
CA SER A 62 30.73 -1.71 -13.60
C SER A 62 30.94 -2.26 -12.20
N GLN A 63 31.96 -1.76 -11.50
CA GLN A 63 32.22 -2.14 -10.12
C GLN A 63 30.94 -1.89 -9.32
N ASN A 64 30.49 -2.92 -8.60
CA ASN A 64 29.32 -2.85 -7.72
C ASN A 64 29.39 -1.59 -6.85
N LEU A 65 28.27 -0.89 -6.68
CA LEU A 65 28.21 0.35 -5.88
C LEU A 65 28.80 0.17 -4.47
N LEU A 66 28.64 -1.03 -3.89
CA LEU A 66 29.21 -1.40 -2.60
C LEU A 66 30.74 -1.53 -2.64
N ALA A 67 31.31 -2.12 -3.70
CA ALA A 67 32.76 -2.20 -3.87
C ALA A 67 33.38 -0.80 -3.97
N ARG A 68 32.72 0.13 -4.68
CA ARG A 68 33.17 1.53 -4.75
C ARG A 68 33.12 2.23 -3.39
N PHE A 69 32.06 1.99 -2.62
CA PHE A 69 31.91 2.54 -1.26
C PHE A 69 32.96 1.99 -0.29
N LEU A 70 33.21 0.68 -0.30
CA LEU A 70 34.21 0.05 0.55
C LEU A 70 35.63 0.51 0.19
N ASN A 71 35.94 0.61 -1.10
CA ASN A 71 37.23 1.14 -1.55
C ASN A 71 37.43 2.57 -1.04
N TRP A 72 36.43 3.45 -1.11
CA TRP A 72 36.50 4.80 -0.55
C TRP A 72 36.76 4.81 0.97
N ILE A 73 36.09 3.95 1.74
CA ILE A 73 36.31 3.82 3.19
C ILE A 73 37.74 3.35 3.50
N PHE A 74 38.21 2.30 2.83
CA PHE A 74 39.54 1.74 3.10
C PHE A 74 40.66 2.68 2.66
N SER A 75 40.48 3.42 1.56
CA SER A 75 41.39 4.49 1.19
C SER A 75 41.46 5.57 2.28
N GLY A 76 40.32 6.02 2.80
CA GLY A 76 40.30 7.01 3.90
C GLY A 76 40.94 6.49 5.19
N LEU A 77 40.77 5.21 5.52
CA LEU A 77 41.40 4.59 6.68
C LEU A 77 42.91 4.40 6.50
N ASN A 78 43.36 4.06 5.29
CA ASN A 78 44.79 3.97 4.98
C ASN A 78 45.47 5.33 5.12
N ASP A 79 44.84 6.40 4.64
CA ASP A 79 45.40 7.76 4.70
C ASP A 79 45.49 8.29 6.15
N LEU A 80 44.59 7.85 7.04
CA LEU A 80 44.56 8.27 8.44
C LEU A 80 45.39 7.39 9.39
N PHE A 81 45.50 6.09 9.10
CA PHE A 81 46.12 5.12 10.01
C PHE A 81 47.32 4.36 9.40
N GLY A 82 47.63 4.54 8.12
CA GLY A 82 48.75 3.90 7.42
C GLY A 82 48.60 2.39 7.19
N ILE A 83 47.40 1.84 7.38
CA ILE A 83 47.13 0.40 7.36
C ILE A 83 46.93 -0.07 5.92
N HIS A 84 47.93 -0.77 5.38
CA HIS A 84 47.83 -1.41 4.06
C HIS A 84 47.13 -2.76 4.15
N ILE A 85 45.89 -2.83 3.64
CA ILE A 85 45.13 -4.08 3.55
C ILE A 85 45.44 -4.77 2.23
N PRO A 86 46.02 -5.99 2.23
CA PRO A 86 46.33 -6.71 1.00
C PRO A 86 45.06 -7.12 0.23
N PRO A 87 45.12 -7.20 -1.11
CA PRO A 87 43.94 -7.39 -1.98
C PRO A 87 43.19 -8.71 -1.76
N ASN A 88 43.85 -9.72 -1.17
CA ASN A 88 43.18 -10.98 -0.83
C ASN A 88 42.23 -10.82 0.38
N ILE A 89 42.52 -9.87 1.27
CA ILE A 89 41.72 -9.62 2.48
C ILE A 89 40.50 -8.76 2.14
N SER A 90 40.59 -7.85 1.16
CA SER A 90 39.45 -7.01 0.75
C SER A 90 38.31 -7.84 0.17
N VAL A 91 38.61 -8.87 -0.64
CA VAL A 91 37.60 -9.80 -1.19
C VAL A 91 36.91 -10.60 -0.08
N ILE A 92 37.68 -11.11 0.89
CA ILE A 92 37.14 -11.85 2.04
C ILE A 92 36.23 -10.95 2.89
N LEU A 93 36.64 -9.70 3.09
CA LEU A 93 35.89 -8.71 3.86
C LEU A 93 34.59 -8.28 3.14
N GLU A 94 34.60 -8.20 1.81
CA GLU A 94 33.40 -7.97 1.02
C GLU A 94 32.37 -9.10 1.23
N TYR A 95 32.79 -10.36 1.11
CA TYR A 95 31.91 -11.51 1.39
C TYR A 95 31.41 -11.57 2.84
N LEU A 96 32.26 -11.19 3.81
CA LEU A 96 31.87 -11.08 5.21
C LEU A 96 30.75 -10.03 5.40
N ILE A 97 30.86 -8.87 4.74
CA ILE A 97 29.87 -7.81 4.80
C ILE A 97 28.56 -8.24 4.14
N TYR A 98 28.59 -8.93 2.99
CA TYR A 98 27.38 -9.49 2.40
C TYR A 98 26.71 -10.52 3.31
N GLY A 99 27.50 -11.38 3.98
CA GLY A 99 26.99 -12.34 4.97
C GLY A 99 26.31 -11.66 6.15
N LEU A 100 26.95 -10.63 6.72
CA LEU A 100 26.38 -9.81 7.80
C LEU A 100 25.13 -9.07 7.35
N MET A 101 25.10 -8.55 6.13
CA MET A 101 23.94 -7.84 5.58
C MET A 101 22.77 -8.81 5.37
N GLY A 102 23.03 -10.02 4.88
CA GLY A 102 22.02 -11.09 4.77
C GLY A 102 21.44 -11.48 6.13
N LEU A 103 22.31 -11.65 7.15
CA LEU A 103 21.89 -11.95 8.51
C LEU A 103 21.09 -10.80 9.14
N LEU A 104 21.48 -9.55 8.88
CA LEU A 104 20.75 -8.36 9.29
C LEU A 104 19.37 -8.31 8.64
N VAL A 105 19.25 -8.61 7.35
CA VAL A 105 17.95 -8.68 6.65
C VAL A 105 17.07 -9.77 7.25
N ILE A 106 17.60 -10.98 7.48
CA ILE A 106 16.85 -12.07 8.12
C ILE A 106 16.41 -11.67 9.54
N TYR A 107 17.29 -11.03 10.31
CA TYR A 107 16.97 -10.49 11.62
C TYR A 107 15.88 -9.41 11.55
N LEU A 108 15.95 -8.47 10.61
CA LEU A 108 14.92 -7.45 10.43
C LEU A 108 13.59 -8.05 10.00
N ILE A 109 13.59 -9.03 9.10
CA ILE A 109 12.39 -9.74 8.64
C ILE A 109 11.76 -10.50 9.81
N THR A 110 12.54 -11.29 10.56
CA THR A 110 12.03 -12.04 11.73
C THR A 110 11.55 -11.09 12.83
N ARG A 111 12.30 -10.03 13.13
CA ARG A 111 11.87 -8.97 14.06
C ARG A 111 10.58 -8.29 13.57
N PHE A 112 10.45 -8.03 12.28
CA PHE A 112 9.29 -7.40 11.66
C PHE A 112 8.05 -8.30 11.69
N LEU A 113 8.21 -9.59 11.42
CA LEU A 113 7.14 -10.59 11.46
C LEU A 113 6.68 -10.94 12.89
N ILE A 114 7.57 -10.89 13.88
CA ILE A 114 7.26 -11.30 15.26
C ILE A 114 6.77 -10.12 16.11
N ASN A 115 7.14 -8.87 15.79
CA ASN A 115 6.65 -7.71 16.49
C ASN A 115 5.29 -7.25 15.93
N GLU A 116 4.21 -7.80 16.48
CA GLU A 116 2.79 -7.33 16.44
C GLU A 116 2.59 -5.85 16.86
N LYS A 117 3.66 -5.10 17.13
CA LYS A 117 3.63 -3.72 17.68
C LYS A 117 4.23 -2.67 16.75
N PHE A 118 4.49 -3.00 15.48
CA PHE A 118 4.98 -2.02 14.50
C PHE A 118 3.89 -1.09 13.95
N SER A 119 2.65 -1.20 14.44
CA SER A 119 1.57 -0.23 14.17
C SER A 119 1.87 1.20 14.67
N SER A 120 2.79 1.37 15.63
CA SER A 120 3.01 2.68 16.29
C SER A 120 4.02 3.59 15.56
N ILE A 121 4.78 3.06 14.60
CA ILE A 121 5.82 3.80 13.86
C ILE A 121 5.43 4.12 12.41
N PHE A 122 4.22 3.70 12.02
CA PHE A 122 3.53 4.05 10.79
C PHE A 122 2.24 4.83 11.09
N THR A 123 2.30 5.81 11.99
CA THR A 123 1.16 6.69 12.27
C THR A 123 0.93 7.65 11.11
N LYS A 124 0.19 7.16 10.11
CA LYS A 124 -0.74 7.83 9.18
C LYS A 124 -0.78 7.09 7.84
N LYS A 125 -1.16 5.81 7.87
CA LYS A 125 -2.01 5.28 6.80
C LYS A 125 -2.86 4.18 7.39
N ALA A 126 -4.17 4.37 7.30
CA ALA A 126 -5.17 3.41 7.68
C ALA A 126 -4.81 2.03 7.12
N ASN A 127 -4.40 1.12 7.99
CA ASN A 127 -4.41 -0.31 7.74
C ASN A 127 -4.79 -0.99 9.05
N SER A 128 -6.11 -1.21 9.16
CA SER A 128 -6.71 -2.43 9.67
C SER A 128 -5.94 -3.12 10.80
N ILE A 129 -6.17 -2.68 12.03
CA ILE A 129 -6.19 -3.59 13.17
C ILE A 129 -7.65 -3.63 13.60
N LEU A 130 -8.27 -4.76 13.28
CA LEU A 130 -9.71 -4.99 13.07
C LEU A 130 -10.30 -4.35 11.80
N ASP A 131 -9.91 -4.85 10.62
CA ASP A 131 -10.91 -5.09 9.58
C ASP A 131 -11.92 -6.08 10.17
N ILE A 132 -12.92 -5.53 10.84
CA ILE A 132 -14.19 -6.23 10.93
C ILE A 132 -14.64 -6.34 9.49
N ASP A 133 -14.53 -7.54 8.93
CA ASP A 133 -15.10 -7.83 7.63
C ASP A 133 -16.62 -7.79 7.77
N LEU A 134 -17.16 -6.58 7.60
CA LEU A 134 -18.60 -6.32 7.58
C LEU A 134 -19.25 -6.90 6.32
N SER A 135 -18.48 -7.39 5.34
CA SER A 135 -19.03 -8.04 4.15
C SER A 135 -19.34 -9.52 4.41
N GLU A 136 -18.50 -10.21 5.20
CA GLU A 136 -18.72 -11.61 5.60
C GLU A 136 -19.52 -11.75 6.90
N GLN A 137 -19.41 -10.80 7.84
CA GLN A 137 -20.09 -10.84 9.13
C GLN A 137 -21.26 -9.88 9.20
N HIS A 138 -22.45 -10.40 9.53
CA HIS A 138 -23.63 -9.57 9.77
C HIS A 138 -23.38 -8.66 10.98
N ILE A 139 -23.75 -7.38 10.89
CA ILE A 139 -23.47 -6.41 11.97
C ILE A 139 -24.03 -6.84 13.33
N GLU A 140 -25.04 -7.71 13.32
CA GLU A 140 -25.71 -8.23 14.51
C GLU A 140 -24.84 -9.22 15.30
N SER A 141 -23.93 -9.96 14.67
CA SER A 141 -23.08 -10.95 15.35
C SER A 141 -21.87 -10.34 16.07
N LEU A 142 -21.59 -9.05 15.85
CA LEU A 142 -20.44 -8.37 16.43
C LEU A 142 -20.69 -7.95 17.88
N ASP A 143 -19.72 -8.24 18.76
CA ASP A 143 -19.65 -7.67 20.11
C ASP A 143 -19.04 -6.26 20.05
N LEU A 144 -19.86 -5.30 19.64
CA LEU A 144 -19.47 -3.89 19.55
C LEU A 144 -19.14 -3.28 20.92
N ASP A 145 -19.61 -3.87 22.02
CA ASP A 145 -19.34 -3.38 23.37
C ASP A 145 -17.91 -3.73 23.82
N GLU A 146 -17.45 -4.95 23.55
CA GLU A 146 -16.06 -5.34 23.78
C GLU A 146 -15.10 -4.51 22.92
N LEU A 147 -15.42 -4.34 21.64
CA LEU A 147 -14.64 -3.56 20.69
C LEU A 147 -14.53 -2.08 21.08
N MET A 148 -15.62 -1.48 21.56
CA MET A 148 -15.61 -0.11 22.07
C MET A 148 -14.74 0.02 23.33
N ARG A 149 -14.80 -0.95 24.26
CA ARG A 149 -13.94 -0.95 25.46
C ARG A 149 -12.46 -1.06 25.11
N SER A 150 -12.10 -1.89 24.13
CA SER A 150 -10.71 -2.04 23.69
C SER A 150 -10.19 -0.75 23.06
N ALA A 151 -10.97 -0.12 22.18
CA ALA A 151 -10.65 1.17 21.56
C ALA A 151 -10.39 2.27 22.60
N LEU A 152 -11.28 2.40 23.59
CA LEU A 152 -11.13 3.36 24.69
C LEU A 152 -9.89 3.10 25.55
N LYS A 153 -9.60 1.83 25.86
CA LYS A 153 -8.39 1.46 26.62
C LYS A 153 -7.10 1.82 25.85
N SER A 154 -7.13 1.70 24.52
CA SER A 154 -6.03 2.11 23.66
C SER A 154 -5.96 3.62 23.38
N ARG A 155 -6.89 4.41 23.91
CA ARG A 155 -7.08 5.85 23.60
C ARG A 155 -7.26 6.12 22.10
N ASP A 156 -7.79 5.14 21.37
CA ASP A 156 -8.19 5.31 19.97
C ASP A 156 -9.66 5.75 19.92
N PHE A 157 -9.83 7.05 20.13
CA PHE A 157 -11.14 7.68 20.15
C PHE A 157 -11.83 7.67 18.78
N ARG A 158 -11.07 7.65 17.67
CA ARG A 158 -11.62 7.55 16.31
C ARG A 158 -12.27 6.18 16.10
N LEU A 159 -11.61 5.13 16.54
CA LEU A 159 -12.14 3.77 16.48
C LEU A 159 -13.34 3.60 17.42
N ALA A 160 -13.32 4.21 18.61
CA ALA A 160 -14.46 4.22 19.52
C ALA A 160 -15.71 4.86 18.88
N VAL A 161 -15.56 5.99 18.17
CA VAL A 161 -16.66 6.62 17.42
C VAL A 161 -17.19 5.70 16.31
N ARG A 162 -16.31 5.00 15.58
CA ARG A 162 -16.73 4.01 14.56
C ARG A 162 -17.59 2.91 15.17
N TYR A 163 -17.16 2.31 16.27
CA TYR A 163 -17.93 1.25 16.92
C TYR A 163 -19.25 1.75 17.50
N GLN A 164 -19.28 2.98 18.02
CA GLN A 164 -20.51 3.60 18.49
C GLN A 164 -21.51 3.84 17.34
N TYR A 165 -21.03 4.23 16.16
CA TYR A 165 -21.85 4.36 14.96
C TYR A 165 -22.40 3.03 14.46
N LEU A 166 -21.56 2.00 14.38
CA LEU A 166 -22.02 0.65 14.05
C LEU A 166 -23.06 0.13 15.05
N LYS A 167 -22.95 0.51 16.33
CA LYS A 167 -23.93 0.13 17.35
C LYS A 167 -25.30 0.76 17.09
N ILE A 168 -25.34 2.03 16.68
CA ILE A 168 -26.59 2.69 16.27
C ILE A 168 -27.21 1.98 15.07
N LEU A 169 -26.42 1.68 14.02
CA LEU A 169 -26.93 0.94 12.85
C LEU A 169 -27.48 -0.43 13.24
N LYS A 170 -26.77 -1.16 14.11
CA LYS A 170 -27.22 -2.45 14.66
C LYS A 170 -28.56 -2.30 15.39
N GLN A 171 -28.71 -1.30 16.26
CA GLN A 171 -29.95 -1.06 17.01
C GLN A 171 -31.11 -0.69 16.07
N LEU A 172 -30.88 0.17 15.08
CA LEU A 172 -31.90 0.55 14.10
C LEU A 172 -32.32 -0.66 13.23
N SER A 173 -31.38 -1.52 12.86
CA SER A 173 -31.62 -2.75 12.11
C SER A 173 -32.45 -3.74 12.93
N GLN A 174 -32.08 -3.96 14.19
CA GLN A 174 -32.81 -4.82 15.12
C GLN A 174 -34.25 -4.36 15.39
N LYS A 175 -34.52 -3.06 15.25
CA LYS A 175 -35.86 -2.47 15.36
C LYS A 175 -36.61 -2.41 14.03
N HIS A 176 -36.04 -2.97 12.95
CA HIS A 176 -36.59 -2.91 11.58
C HIS A 176 -36.88 -1.47 11.11
N ILE A 177 -36.13 -0.49 11.62
CA ILE A 177 -36.24 0.92 11.19
C ILE A 177 -35.43 1.12 9.92
N ILE A 178 -34.30 0.43 9.83
CA ILE A 178 -33.47 0.33 8.63
C ILE A 178 -33.30 -1.14 8.26
N ASP A 179 -33.00 -1.39 6.99
CA ASP A 179 -32.55 -2.67 6.48
C ASP A 179 -31.03 -2.59 6.27
N TRP A 180 -30.25 -3.19 7.16
CA TRP A 180 -28.79 -3.04 7.13
C TRP A 180 -28.16 -3.79 5.96
N HIS A 181 -27.24 -3.11 5.25
CA HIS A 181 -26.42 -3.73 4.21
C HIS A 181 -25.09 -3.01 4.07
N PHE A 182 -23.97 -3.75 3.98
CA PHE A 182 -22.63 -3.16 3.91
C PHE A 182 -22.40 -2.19 2.73
N GLU A 183 -23.15 -2.30 1.62
CA GLU A 183 -23.03 -1.43 0.44
C GLU A 183 -23.87 -0.14 0.54
N LYS A 184 -24.78 -0.03 1.53
CA LYS A 184 -25.61 1.15 1.72
C LYS A 184 -24.81 2.30 2.33
N THR A 185 -25.04 3.50 1.82
CA THR A 185 -24.48 4.73 2.35
C THR A 185 -25.25 5.23 3.57
N ASN A 186 -24.65 6.11 4.37
CA ASN A 186 -25.34 6.75 5.50
C ASN A 186 -26.58 7.54 5.05
N SER A 187 -26.51 8.14 3.86
CA SER A 187 -27.66 8.82 3.24
C SER A 187 -28.77 7.85 2.87
N ASP A 188 -28.46 6.59 2.54
CA ASP A 188 -29.47 5.56 2.24
C ASP A 188 -30.23 5.19 3.52
N TYR A 189 -29.50 4.95 4.61
CA TYR A 189 -30.09 4.72 5.94
C TYR A 189 -30.94 5.89 6.41
N GLU A 190 -30.49 7.13 6.20
CA GLU A 190 -31.26 8.33 6.56
C GLU A 190 -32.62 8.39 5.84
N ARG A 191 -32.71 7.88 4.61
CA ARG A 191 -33.96 7.87 3.83
C ARG A 191 -34.96 6.82 4.31
N GLU A 192 -34.49 5.74 4.93
CA GLU A 192 -35.34 4.67 5.48
C GLU A 192 -36.01 5.09 6.80
N ILE A 193 -35.38 5.98 7.57
CA ILE A 193 -35.91 6.47 8.85
C ILE A 193 -37.13 7.39 8.61
N LYS A 194 -38.30 6.98 9.12
CA LYS A 194 -39.57 7.71 8.98
C LYS A 194 -39.81 8.77 10.05
N ASP A 195 -39.40 8.54 11.29
CA ASP A 195 -39.58 9.50 12.37
C ASP A 195 -38.66 10.72 12.18
N THR A 196 -39.25 11.91 12.08
CA THR A 196 -38.51 13.15 11.78
C THR A 196 -37.47 13.51 12.84
N ARG A 197 -37.74 13.23 14.12
CA ARG A 197 -36.81 13.53 15.22
C ARG A 197 -35.63 12.56 15.20
N LEU A 198 -35.93 11.27 15.06
CA LEU A 198 -34.91 10.22 14.93
C LEU A 198 -34.04 10.46 13.70
N LYS A 199 -34.65 10.81 12.56
CA LYS A 199 -33.95 11.14 11.32
C LYS A 199 -33.00 12.32 11.48
N SER A 200 -33.45 13.39 12.13
CA SER A 200 -32.60 14.56 12.40
C SER A 200 -31.40 14.21 13.29
N GLY A 201 -31.62 13.44 14.36
CA GLY A 201 -30.53 12.99 15.22
C GLY A 201 -29.56 12.04 14.51
N PHE A 202 -30.09 11.14 13.67
CA PHE A 202 -29.26 10.23 12.87
C PHE A 202 -28.40 10.98 11.85
N ARG A 203 -28.94 12.02 11.21
CA ARG A 203 -28.18 12.89 10.30
C ARG A 203 -27.02 13.57 11.01
N GLU A 204 -27.27 14.13 12.19
CA GLU A 204 -26.25 14.80 13.01
C GLU A 204 -25.10 13.85 13.39
N VAL A 205 -25.46 12.65 13.85
CA VAL A 205 -24.49 11.61 14.21
C VAL A 205 -23.73 11.08 12.99
N SER A 206 -24.41 10.90 11.85
CA SER A 206 -23.78 10.47 10.59
C SER A 206 -22.79 11.49 10.07
N TYR A 207 -23.12 12.79 10.14
CA TYR A 207 -22.20 13.86 9.78
C TYR A 207 -20.93 13.85 10.65
N LEU A 208 -21.07 13.64 11.96
CA LEU A 208 -19.92 13.53 12.85
C LEU A 208 -19.06 12.30 12.54
N TYR A 209 -19.71 11.15 12.35
CA TYR A 209 -19.03 9.92 11.97
C TYR A 209 -18.25 10.09 10.66
N GLU A 210 -18.84 10.67 9.63
CA GLU A 210 -18.18 10.88 8.35
C GLU A 210 -16.94 11.78 8.47
N ASN A 211 -17.06 12.88 9.20
CA ASN A 211 -15.95 13.81 9.39
C ASN A 211 -14.82 13.23 10.26
N ILE A 212 -15.14 12.49 11.32
CA ILE A 212 -14.15 11.89 12.23
C ILE A 212 -13.50 10.66 11.58
N TRP A 213 -14.30 9.81 10.94
CA TRP A 213 -13.82 8.57 10.36
C TRP A 213 -13.18 8.77 8.99
N TYR A 214 -13.88 9.38 8.03
CA TYR A 214 -13.35 9.57 6.66
C TYR A 214 -12.58 10.86 6.48
N GLY A 215 -12.87 11.91 7.26
CA GLY A 215 -12.16 13.20 7.20
C GLY A 215 -10.78 13.22 7.86
N GLU A 216 -10.30 12.08 8.39
CA GLU A 216 -9.03 11.89 9.10
C GLU A 216 -8.72 12.94 10.18
N GLN A 217 -9.77 13.55 10.77
CA GLN A 217 -9.59 14.55 11.83
C GLN A 217 -9.16 13.84 13.12
N PRO A 218 -8.01 14.22 13.73
CA PRO A 218 -7.64 13.68 15.03
C PRO A 218 -8.65 14.15 16.06
N ILE A 219 -9.24 13.19 16.79
CA ILE A 219 -10.20 13.46 17.86
C ILE A 219 -9.54 13.26 19.22
N ASN A 220 -9.61 14.28 20.08
CA ASN A 220 -9.12 14.20 21.46
C ASN A 220 -10.22 13.73 22.42
N GLU A 221 -9.86 13.47 23.68
CA GLU A 221 -10.77 12.96 24.71
C GLU A 221 -11.97 13.89 24.95
N GLY A 222 -11.76 15.20 25.06
CA GLY A 222 -12.86 16.15 25.25
C GLY A 222 -13.82 16.22 24.06
N GLN A 223 -13.30 16.15 22.83
CA GLN A 223 -14.13 16.07 21.63
C GLN A 223 -14.88 14.75 21.53
N TYR A 224 -14.26 13.65 21.99
CA TYR A 224 -14.91 12.34 22.08
C TYR A 224 -16.09 12.39 23.06
N GLU A 225 -15.93 12.96 24.25
CA GLU A 225 -17.03 13.11 25.22
C GLU A 225 -18.22 13.90 24.64
N MET A 226 -17.95 15.02 23.97
CA MET A 226 -19.00 15.80 23.29
C MET A 226 -19.70 14.99 22.19
N THR A 227 -18.93 14.20 21.45
CA THR A 227 -19.46 13.31 20.40
C THR A 227 -20.34 12.23 21.01
N GLN A 228 -19.86 11.58 22.07
CA GLN A 228 -20.55 10.52 22.80
C GLN A 228 -21.92 10.98 23.35
N GLN A 229 -22.02 12.23 23.81
CA GLN A 229 -23.29 12.81 24.24
C GLN A 229 -24.33 12.85 23.12
N ARG A 230 -23.94 13.20 21.89
CA ARG A 230 -24.85 13.23 20.73
C ARG A 230 -25.33 11.83 20.35
N PHE A 231 -24.45 10.83 20.39
CA PHE A 231 -24.82 9.43 20.23
C PHE A 231 -25.79 8.95 21.32
N THR A 232 -25.57 9.36 22.57
CA THR A 232 -26.45 9.02 23.69
C THR A 232 -27.84 9.63 23.51
N ASN A 233 -27.91 10.91 23.09
CA ASN A 233 -29.17 11.58 22.81
C ASN A 233 -29.95 10.89 21.69
N LEU A 234 -29.28 10.47 20.61
CA LEU A 234 -29.91 9.70 19.54
C LEU A 234 -30.46 8.37 20.06
N ASN A 235 -29.71 7.67 20.91
CA ASN A 235 -30.14 6.39 21.47
C ASN A 235 -31.45 6.47 22.25
N VAL A 236 -31.72 7.59 22.93
CA VAL A 236 -32.98 7.81 23.65
C VAL A 236 -34.17 7.95 22.70
N LEU A 237 -33.94 8.37 21.45
CA LEU A 237 -34.98 8.51 20.42
C LEU A 237 -35.33 7.19 19.73
N ILE A 238 -34.49 6.15 19.88
CA ILE A 238 -34.75 4.84 19.29
C ILE A 238 -35.86 4.15 20.11
N PRO A 239 -36.97 3.73 19.48
CA PRO A 239 -38.04 3.01 20.15
C PRO A 239 -37.52 1.78 20.90
N GLN A 240 -37.99 1.58 22.14
CA GLN A 240 -37.65 0.41 22.96
C GLN A 240 -38.30 -0.88 22.44
#